data_AF-A0A352BTX0-F1
#
_entry.id   AF-A0A352BTX0-F1
#
_cell.length_a   1.000
_cell.length_b   1.000
_cell.length_c   1.000
_cell.angle_alpha   90.00
_cell.angle_beta   90.00
_cell.angle_gamma   90.00
#
_symmetry.space_group_name_H-M   'P 1'
#
loop_
_entity.id
_entity.type
_entity.pdbx_description
1 polymer ?
#
loop_
_entity_poly.entity_id
_entity_poly.type
_entity_poly.pdbx_seq_one_letter_code
_entity_poly.pdbx_strand_id
1 'polypeptide(L)'
;MSRDIKIKKGLNIHLKGEAEKTLSKAPRAQVFALRPENFHLVTPKLLLKEGAKIKAGEALFYDKNQESVRFVSPVSGTLKAIERGPKRVITQILIEADAKDEFLTHKPVDVEKADGDTIKAHLLASGCWPFIMQRPYHIIARADKSPKAIFVSGYTTAPLAADLDFTLIGKEEDLQTAITALSKLTKGSVHVSVGQDSNSPLRAMKDCVIHNISGPHPAGNVGVQIAQIDPVNKGEVVWTVSAQDLV
;
A
#
# COMPACT_ATOMS: atom_id res chain seq x y z
N MET A 1 0.88 21.91 -12.42
CA MET A 1 2.18 21.88 -13.13
C MET A 1 3.07 20.87 -12.43
N SER A 2 3.77 20.01 -13.18
CA SER A 2 4.76 19.10 -12.60
C SER A 2 5.89 19.92 -11.99
N ARG A 3 6.41 19.44 -10.86
CA ARG A 3 7.55 20.04 -10.16
C ARG A 3 8.62 18.98 -10.03
N ASP A 4 9.70 19.13 -10.77
CA ASP A 4 10.87 18.28 -10.61
C ASP A 4 11.59 18.64 -9.30
N ILE A 5 12.04 17.61 -8.58
CA ILE A 5 12.65 17.75 -7.26
C ILE A 5 14.07 17.25 -7.30
N LYS A 6 15.00 18.14 -6.99
CA LYS A 6 16.42 17.82 -6.83
C LYS A 6 16.86 18.01 -5.38
N ILE A 7 17.14 16.91 -4.70
CA ILE A 7 17.73 16.94 -3.36
C ILE A 7 19.24 17.12 -3.50
N LYS A 8 19.79 18.16 -2.86
CA LYS A 8 21.24 18.45 -2.87
C LYS A 8 21.93 18.05 -1.58
N LYS A 9 21.20 18.04 -0.46
CA LYS A 9 21.71 17.74 0.88
C LYS A 9 21.09 16.42 1.35
N GLY A 10 21.92 15.39 1.43
CA GLY A 10 21.56 14.05 1.86
C GLY A 10 22.79 13.16 1.83
N LEU A 11 22.63 11.89 2.20
CA LEU A 11 23.75 10.95 2.29
C LEU A 11 23.29 9.57 1.84
N ASN A 12 23.96 9.03 0.83
CA ASN A 12 23.76 7.64 0.43
C ASN A 12 24.57 6.73 1.36
N ILE A 13 23.91 5.73 1.93
CA ILE A 13 24.58 4.71 2.74
C ILE A 13 25.03 3.59 1.81
N HIS A 14 26.35 3.41 1.69
CA HIS A 14 26.93 2.40 0.82
C HIS A 14 27.05 1.05 1.54
N LEU A 15 25.96 0.29 1.54
CA LEU A 15 25.94 -1.08 2.09
C LEU A 15 26.29 -2.10 1.01
N LYS A 16 27.02 -3.15 1.41
CA LYS A 16 27.24 -4.34 0.56
C LYS A 16 25.99 -5.22 0.59
N GLY A 17 25.68 -5.87 -0.54
CA GLY A 17 24.55 -6.79 -0.67
C GLY A 17 23.40 -6.28 -1.54
N GLU A 18 23.68 -5.39 -2.49
CA GLU A 18 22.69 -4.98 -3.49
C GLU A 18 22.16 -6.21 -4.25
N ALA A 19 20.84 -6.28 -4.40
CA ALA A 19 20.20 -7.42 -5.04
C ALA A 19 20.41 -7.37 -6.56
N GLU A 20 20.71 -8.52 -7.16
CA GLU A 20 20.72 -8.66 -8.61
C GLU A 20 19.30 -8.49 -9.17
N LYS A 21 19.20 -7.87 -10.36
CA LYS A 21 17.92 -7.64 -11.06
C LYS A 21 17.45 -8.92 -11.76
N THR A 22 17.17 -9.94 -10.96
CA THR A 22 16.72 -11.27 -11.39
C THR A 22 15.55 -11.71 -10.52
N LEU A 23 14.59 -12.40 -11.12
CA LEU A 23 13.45 -12.96 -10.39
C LEU A 23 13.64 -14.45 -10.19
N SER A 24 13.67 -14.90 -8.94
CA SER A 24 13.64 -16.31 -8.56
C SER A 24 12.35 -16.64 -7.82
N LYS A 25 11.71 -17.77 -8.16
CA LYS A 25 10.52 -18.22 -7.43
C LYS A 25 10.92 -18.75 -6.05
N ALA A 26 10.50 -18.05 -5.00
CA ALA A 26 10.65 -18.52 -3.63
C ALA A 26 9.70 -19.72 -3.36
N PRO A 27 10.09 -20.66 -2.48
CA PRO A 27 9.18 -21.70 -2.02
C PRO A 27 7.99 -21.08 -1.27
N ARG A 28 6.80 -21.64 -1.46
CA ARG A 28 5.60 -21.20 -0.76
C ARG A 28 5.73 -21.48 0.73
N ALA A 29 5.48 -20.46 1.56
CA ALA A 29 5.42 -20.63 3.00
C ALA A 29 4.21 -21.50 3.39
N GLN A 30 4.37 -22.37 4.39
CA GLN A 30 3.27 -23.17 4.92
C GLN A 30 2.42 -22.39 5.93
N VAL A 31 3.02 -21.38 6.58
CA VAL A 31 2.36 -20.59 7.62
C VAL A 31 2.57 -19.11 7.33
N PHE A 32 1.46 -18.36 7.36
CA PHE A 32 1.44 -16.91 7.24
C PHE A 32 1.01 -16.29 8.57
N ALA A 33 1.52 -15.11 8.87
CA ALA A 33 1.20 -14.40 10.10
C ALA A 33 0.76 -12.97 9.79
N LEU A 34 -0.43 -12.58 10.26
CA LEU A 34 -0.78 -11.17 10.39
C LEU A 34 -0.46 -10.71 11.80
N ARG A 35 0.24 -9.57 11.91
CA ARG A 35 0.60 -8.97 13.19
C ARG A 35 -0.14 -7.65 13.36
N PRO A 36 -1.16 -7.59 14.22
CA PRO A 36 -1.91 -6.36 14.43
C PRO A 36 -1.04 -5.15 14.86
N GLU A 37 0.11 -5.40 15.49
CA GLU A 37 1.08 -4.36 15.87
C GLU A 37 1.62 -3.54 14.69
N ASN A 38 1.63 -4.11 13.47
CA ASN A 38 2.07 -3.42 12.27
C ASN A 38 1.08 -2.33 11.82
N PHE A 39 -0.16 -2.36 12.33
CA PHE A 39 -1.20 -1.41 11.99
C PHE A 39 -1.38 -0.39 13.13
N HIS A 40 -0.71 0.75 13.00
CA HIS A 40 -0.70 1.77 14.04
C HIS A 40 -2.12 2.30 14.34
N LEU A 41 -2.48 2.40 15.63
CA LEU A 41 -3.78 2.80 16.16
C LEU A 41 -4.98 1.90 15.79
N VAL A 42 -4.74 0.70 15.27
CA VAL A 42 -5.80 -0.28 15.02
C VAL A 42 -6.09 -1.10 16.28
N THR A 43 -7.37 -1.21 16.65
CA THR A 43 -7.80 -2.09 17.72
C THR A 43 -8.52 -3.30 17.11
N PRO A 44 -7.85 -4.45 16.95
CA PRO A 44 -8.42 -5.59 16.23
C PRO A 44 -9.62 -6.20 16.95
N LYS A 45 -10.70 -6.46 16.20
CA LYS A 45 -11.84 -7.28 16.61
C LYS A 45 -12.01 -8.43 15.62
N LEU A 46 -11.78 -9.65 16.11
CA LEU A 46 -11.80 -10.88 15.32
C LEU A 46 -13.22 -11.21 14.85
N LEU A 47 -13.32 -11.67 13.61
CA LEU A 47 -14.54 -12.18 12.99
C LEU A 47 -14.62 -13.71 13.07
N LEU A 48 -13.46 -14.36 13.11
CA LEU A 48 -13.32 -15.81 13.06
C LEU A 48 -12.64 -16.36 14.31
N LYS A 49 -12.81 -17.66 14.53
CA LYS A 49 -12.18 -18.42 15.62
C LYS A 49 -11.16 -19.40 15.04
N GLU A 50 -10.22 -19.83 15.88
CA GLU A 50 -9.26 -20.88 15.54
C GLU A 50 -9.98 -22.13 15.00
N GLY A 51 -9.39 -22.77 13.98
CA GLY A 51 -9.96 -23.89 13.24
C GLY A 51 -10.90 -23.51 12.10
N ALA A 52 -11.23 -22.22 11.92
CA ALA A 52 -12.03 -21.79 10.77
C ALA A 52 -11.27 -21.95 9.44
N LYS A 53 -11.95 -22.47 8.43
CA LYS A 53 -11.47 -22.42 7.03
C LYS A 53 -11.69 -21.03 6.46
N ILE A 54 -10.71 -20.55 5.70
CA ILE A 54 -10.71 -19.20 5.14
C ILE A 54 -10.22 -19.19 3.70
N LYS A 55 -10.75 -18.27 2.90
CA LYS A 55 -10.28 -17.97 1.55
C LYS A 55 -9.31 -16.79 1.54
N ALA A 56 -8.46 -16.71 0.52
CA ALA A 56 -7.68 -15.51 0.25
C ALA A 56 -8.64 -14.34 -0.04
N GLY A 57 -8.46 -13.21 0.64
CA GLY A 57 -9.38 -12.07 0.61
C GLY A 57 -10.53 -12.13 1.63
N GLU A 58 -10.65 -13.20 2.43
CA GLU A 58 -11.68 -13.30 3.46
C GLU A 58 -11.31 -12.52 4.73
N ALA A 59 -12.26 -11.78 5.30
CA ALA A 59 -12.01 -10.90 6.45
C ALA A 59 -11.75 -11.69 7.75
N LEU A 60 -10.62 -11.42 8.38
CA LEU A 60 -10.17 -12.05 9.63
C LEU A 60 -10.57 -11.22 10.85
N PHE A 61 -10.38 -9.90 10.75
CA PHE A 61 -10.71 -8.95 11.80
C PHE A 61 -10.98 -7.57 11.18
N TYR A 62 -11.52 -6.67 12.00
CA TYR A 62 -11.73 -5.27 11.65
C TYR A 62 -11.24 -4.36 12.76
N ASP A 63 -11.07 -3.07 12.47
CA ASP A 63 -10.74 -2.07 13.49
C ASP A 63 -11.99 -1.67 14.28
N LYS A 64 -11.98 -1.82 15.60
CA LYS A 64 -13.10 -1.37 16.47
C LYS A 64 -13.42 0.11 16.30
N ASN A 65 -12.43 0.93 15.93
CA ASN A 65 -12.64 2.37 15.74
C ASN A 65 -13.28 2.70 14.38
N GLN A 66 -13.25 1.78 13.41
CA GLN A 66 -13.84 1.95 12.09
C GLN A 66 -14.17 0.58 11.47
N GLU A 67 -15.39 0.07 11.74
CA GLU A 67 -15.76 -1.32 11.41
C GLU A 67 -15.76 -1.63 9.90
N SER A 68 -15.82 -0.60 9.05
CA SER A 68 -15.71 -0.76 7.60
C SER A 68 -14.30 -1.14 7.15
N VAL A 69 -13.26 -0.83 7.93
CA VAL A 69 -11.87 -1.18 7.62
C VAL A 69 -11.62 -2.62 8.09
N ARG A 70 -11.58 -3.52 7.10
CA ARG A 70 -11.38 -4.95 7.29
C ARG A 70 -9.97 -5.36 6.91
N PHE A 71 -9.46 -6.35 7.62
CA PHE A 71 -8.17 -6.98 7.36
C PHE A 71 -8.43 -8.41 6.93
N VAL A 72 -7.98 -8.73 5.73
CA VAL A 72 -8.29 -9.98 5.06
C VAL A 72 -7.12 -10.95 5.10
N SER A 73 -7.41 -12.23 4.84
CA SER A 73 -6.39 -13.26 4.71
C SER A 73 -5.61 -13.08 3.40
N PRO A 74 -4.26 -13.11 3.43
CA PRO A 74 -3.46 -13.10 2.21
C PRO A 74 -3.49 -14.44 1.45
N VAL A 75 -3.91 -15.54 2.09
CA VAL A 75 -3.91 -16.90 1.55
C VAL A 75 -5.18 -17.66 1.94
N SER A 76 -5.54 -18.72 1.21
CA SER A 76 -6.53 -19.67 1.70
C SER A 76 -5.91 -20.70 2.64
N GLY A 77 -6.74 -21.24 3.53
CA GLY A 77 -6.30 -22.28 4.45
C GLY A 77 -7.12 -22.33 5.72
N THR A 78 -6.45 -22.59 6.84
CA THR A 78 -7.08 -22.72 8.16
C THR A 78 -6.46 -21.75 9.16
N LEU A 79 -7.31 -21.08 9.94
CA LEU A 79 -6.88 -20.21 11.03
C LEU A 79 -6.30 -21.07 12.16
N LYS A 80 -4.98 -21.21 12.18
CA LYS A 80 -4.26 -22.13 13.07
C LYS A 80 -4.28 -21.67 14.52
N ALA A 81 -3.93 -20.40 14.76
CA ALA A 81 -3.83 -19.88 16.12
C ALA A 81 -4.00 -18.35 16.15
N ILE A 82 -4.51 -17.85 17.26
CA ILE A 82 -4.63 -16.44 17.59
C ILE A 82 -3.84 -16.21 18.87
N GLU A 83 -2.59 -15.81 18.70
CA GLU A 83 -1.69 -15.59 19.82
C GLU A 83 -2.02 -14.29 20.55
N ARG A 84 -1.98 -14.35 21.87
CA ARG A 84 -2.29 -13.23 22.75
C ARG A 84 -1.15 -12.98 23.73
N GLY A 85 -0.73 -11.73 23.81
CA GLY A 85 0.25 -11.23 24.77
C GLY A 85 -0.39 -10.70 26.06
N PRO A 86 0.39 -9.97 26.87
CA PRO A 86 -0.08 -9.32 28.09
C PRO A 86 -1.33 -8.47 27.85
N LYS A 87 -2.23 -8.43 28.85
CA LYS A 87 -3.54 -7.74 28.74
C LYS A 87 -4.41 -8.20 27.55
N ARG A 88 -4.21 -9.44 27.07
CA ARG A 88 -4.95 -10.08 25.96
C ARG A 88 -4.81 -9.38 24.60
N VAL A 89 -3.74 -8.61 24.40
CA VAL A 89 -3.40 -8.00 23.09
C VAL A 89 -3.13 -9.11 22.07
N ILE A 90 -3.74 -9.04 20.89
CA ILE A 90 -3.49 -10.02 19.82
C ILE A 90 -2.13 -9.71 19.21
N THR A 91 -1.18 -10.64 19.34
CA THR A 91 0.19 -10.49 18.83
C THR A 91 0.29 -11.00 17.40
N GLN A 92 -0.24 -12.20 17.16
CA GLN A 92 -0.17 -12.86 15.85
C GLN A 92 -1.46 -13.60 15.53
N ILE A 93 -1.82 -13.60 14.26
CA ILE A 93 -2.88 -14.41 13.68
C ILE A 93 -2.21 -15.33 12.68
N LEU A 94 -2.10 -16.61 13.02
CA LEU A 94 -1.39 -17.62 12.23
C LEU A 94 -2.36 -18.37 11.34
N ILE A 95 -1.98 -18.51 10.07
CA ILE A 95 -2.77 -19.15 9.02
C ILE A 95 -1.92 -20.25 8.43
N GLU A 96 -2.41 -21.48 8.51
CA GLU A 96 -1.84 -22.61 7.80
C GLU A 96 -2.39 -22.60 6.37
N ALA A 97 -1.52 -22.40 5.40
CA ALA A 97 -1.89 -22.19 4.02
C ALA A 97 -2.17 -23.51 3.31
N ASP A 98 -3.18 -23.51 2.44
CA ASP A 98 -3.39 -24.61 1.50
C ASP A 98 -2.28 -24.65 0.44
N ALA A 99 -2.18 -25.80 -0.24
CA ALA A 99 -1.26 -25.99 -1.36
C ALA A 99 -1.54 -25.03 -2.54
N LYS A 100 -2.80 -24.62 -2.70
CA LYS A 100 -3.25 -23.64 -3.70
C LYS A 100 -4.29 -22.73 -3.07
N ASP A 101 -4.23 -21.45 -3.40
CA ASP A 101 -5.17 -20.46 -2.88
C ASP A 101 -6.55 -20.56 -3.55
N GLU A 102 -7.58 -20.69 -2.73
CA GLU A 102 -8.95 -20.36 -3.11
C GLU A 102 -9.26 -18.89 -2.77
N PHE A 103 -9.73 -18.14 -3.76
CA PHE A 103 -9.98 -16.71 -3.61
C PHE A 103 -11.45 -16.40 -3.34
N LEU A 104 -11.69 -15.40 -2.49
CA LEU A 104 -12.98 -14.72 -2.41
C LEU A 104 -13.05 -13.70 -3.56
N THR A 105 -13.84 -13.99 -4.58
CA THR A 105 -13.98 -13.12 -5.74
C THR A 105 -14.95 -11.97 -5.46
N HIS A 106 -14.48 -10.74 -5.66
CA HIS A 106 -15.32 -9.55 -5.68
C HIS A 106 -15.79 -9.26 -7.11
N LYS A 107 -16.92 -8.57 -7.26
CA LYS A 107 -17.36 -8.11 -8.58
C LYS A 107 -16.34 -7.10 -9.13
N PRO A 108 -15.88 -7.27 -10.38
CA PRO A 108 -15.00 -6.30 -11.02
C PRO A 108 -15.65 -4.93 -11.05
N VAL A 109 -14.84 -3.89 -10.86
CA VAL A 109 -15.28 -2.50 -10.92
C VAL A 109 -14.64 -1.85 -12.14
N ASP A 110 -15.47 -1.26 -12.99
CA ASP A 110 -15.02 -0.43 -14.10
C ASP A 110 -14.60 0.94 -13.55
N VAL A 111 -13.30 1.15 -13.37
CA VAL A 111 -12.72 2.34 -12.73
C VAL A 111 -12.99 3.63 -13.51
N GLU A 112 -13.24 3.55 -14.82
CA GLU A 112 -13.52 4.71 -15.67
C GLU A 112 -14.91 5.29 -15.37
N LYS A 113 -15.87 4.41 -15.07
CA LYS A 113 -17.29 4.76 -14.83
C LYS A 113 -17.65 4.84 -13.35
N ALA A 114 -16.88 4.21 -12.48
CA ALA A 114 -17.15 4.18 -11.05
C ALA A 114 -16.93 5.57 -10.42
N ASP A 115 -17.77 5.88 -9.43
CA ASP A 115 -17.58 7.03 -8.56
C ASP A 115 -16.63 6.70 -7.39
N GLY A 116 -16.18 7.74 -6.69
CA GLY A 116 -15.24 7.58 -5.58
C GLY A 116 -15.79 6.72 -4.43
N ASP A 117 -17.11 6.74 -4.19
CA ASP A 117 -17.74 5.94 -3.15
C ASP A 117 -17.81 4.45 -3.53
N THR A 118 -18.04 4.12 -4.80
CA THR A 118 -17.96 2.75 -5.32
C THR A 118 -16.54 2.19 -5.20
N ILE A 119 -15.53 2.97 -5.60
CA ILE A 119 -14.12 2.57 -5.46
C ILE A 119 -13.76 2.35 -3.98
N LYS A 120 -14.15 3.27 -3.10
CA LYS A 120 -13.94 3.15 -1.66
C LYS A 120 -14.60 1.90 -1.09
N ALA A 121 -15.87 1.65 -1.43
CA ALA A 121 -16.60 0.48 -0.98
C ALA A 121 -15.93 -0.83 -1.45
N HIS A 122 -15.44 -0.86 -2.69
CA HIS A 122 -14.71 -2.00 -3.22
C HIS A 122 -13.42 -2.27 -2.43
N LEU A 123 -12.58 -1.25 -2.21
CA LEU A 123 -11.33 -1.37 -1.47
C LEU A 123 -11.52 -1.78 0.00
N LEU A 124 -12.59 -1.29 0.65
CA LEU A 124 -12.96 -1.68 2.02
C LEU A 124 -13.43 -3.13 2.08
N ALA A 125 -14.21 -3.57 1.09
CA ALA A 125 -14.72 -4.94 1.01
C ALA A 125 -13.63 -5.96 0.68
N SER A 126 -12.69 -5.61 -0.20
CA SER A 126 -11.58 -6.48 -0.60
C SER A 126 -10.43 -6.54 0.42
N GLY A 127 -10.42 -5.64 1.41
CA GLY A 127 -9.33 -5.52 2.35
C GLY A 127 -8.08 -4.85 1.78
N CYS A 128 -8.20 -4.14 0.66
CA CYS A 128 -7.11 -3.33 0.08
C CYS A 128 -7.01 -1.92 0.70
N TRP A 129 -8.05 -1.45 1.41
CA TRP A 129 -8.03 -0.15 2.07
C TRP A 129 -6.87 0.08 3.06
N PRO A 130 -6.43 -0.92 3.86
CA PRO A 130 -5.29 -0.77 4.78
C PRO A 130 -3.95 -0.41 4.14
N PHE A 131 -3.79 -0.57 2.82
CA PHE A 131 -2.59 -0.15 2.10
C PHE A 131 -2.53 1.37 1.85
N ILE A 132 -3.66 2.07 2.02
CA ILE A 132 -3.74 3.51 1.91
C ILE A 132 -3.43 4.13 3.28
N MET A 133 -2.29 4.80 3.39
CA MET A 133 -1.84 5.43 4.63
C MET A 133 -2.07 6.93 4.58
N GLN A 134 -2.58 7.54 5.64
CA GLN A 134 -2.68 9.00 5.76
C GLN A 134 -1.45 9.61 6.43
N ARG A 135 -1.16 10.85 6.03
CA ARG A 135 -0.19 11.74 6.66
C ARG A 135 -0.86 13.08 7.01
N PRO A 136 -0.57 13.67 8.18
CA PRO A 136 0.35 13.22 9.23
C PRO A 136 -0.07 11.92 9.96
N TYR A 137 0.77 11.46 10.89
CA TYR A 137 0.60 10.29 11.78
C TYR A 137 0.91 8.91 11.20
N HIS A 138 0.93 8.74 9.87
CA HIS A 138 1.24 7.47 9.22
C HIS A 138 0.38 6.31 9.77
N ILE A 139 -0.93 6.54 9.74
CA ILE A 139 -1.96 5.54 10.09
C ILE A 139 -2.77 5.21 8.86
N ILE A 140 -3.56 4.14 8.90
CA ILE A 140 -4.49 3.80 7.82
C ILE A 140 -5.42 4.99 7.57
N ALA A 141 -5.64 5.31 6.30
CA ALA A 141 -6.54 6.37 5.90
C ALA A 141 -7.93 6.16 6.47
N ARG A 142 -8.51 7.19 7.09
CA ARG A 142 -9.88 7.06 7.59
C ARG A 142 -10.87 7.13 6.44
N ALA A 143 -11.78 6.16 6.36
CA ALA A 143 -12.77 6.06 5.28
C ALA A 143 -13.80 7.22 5.25
N ASP A 144 -13.97 7.92 6.38
CA ASP A 144 -14.85 9.07 6.58
C ASP A 144 -14.23 10.41 6.16
N LYS A 145 -12.96 10.42 5.74
CA LYS A 145 -12.24 11.61 5.28
C LYS A 145 -11.86 11.49 3.82
N SER A 146 -11.67 12.65 3.19
CA SER A 146 -11.08 12.76 1.85
C SER A 146 -9.73 13.46 1.96
N PRO A 147 -8.71 13.00 1.23
CA PRO A 147 -7.40 13.64 1.25
C PRO A 147 -7.39 14.87 0.35
N LYS A 148 -6.54 15.83 0.71
CA LYS A 148 -6.15 16.95 -0.14
C LYS A 148 -5.54 16.47 -1.45
N ALA A 149 -4.66 15.47 -1.36
CA ALA A 149 -3.96 14.85 -2.48
C ALA A 149 -3.50 13.44 -2.10
N ILE A 150 -3.20 12.62 -3.10
CA ILE A 150 -2.70 11.25 -2.93
C ILE A 150 -1.31 11.17 -3.53
N PHE A 151 -0.37 10.50 -2.85
CA PHE A 151 1.03 10.40 -3.27
C PHE A 151 1.45 8.94 -3.45
N VAL A 152 2.10 8.66 -4.57
CA VAL A 152 2.76 7.38 -4.85
C VAL A 152 4.23 7.65 -5.14
N SER A 153 5.13 7.13 -4.30
CA SER A 153 6.56 7.19 -4.58
C SER A 153 6.97 5.94 -5.36
N GLY A 154 7.18 6.10 -6.67
CA GLY A 154 7.77 5.10 -7.56
C GLY A 154 9.30 5.10 -7.54
N TYR A 155 9.93 5.89 -6.66
CA TYR A 155 11.38 6.01 -6.56
C TYR A 155 11.84 5.74 -5.12
N THR A 156 12.85 4.88 -4.96
CA THR A 156 13.47 4.59 -3.68
C THR A 156 14.97 4.94 -3.72
N THR A 157 15.46 5.46 -2.59
CA THR A 157 16.89 5.74 -2.35
C THR A 157 17.36 5.04 -1.09
N ALA A 158 16.52 4.19 -0.50
CA ALA A 158 16.91 3.41 0.67
C ALA A 158 17.94 2.34 0.24
N PRO A 159 19.01 2.14 1.02
CA PRO A 159 20.01 1.13 0.68
C PRO A 159 19.37 -0.26 0.68
N LEU A 160 19.81 -1.11 -0.26
CA LEU A 160 19.35 -2.50 -0.41
C LEU A 160 17.84 -2.65 -0.72
N ALA A 161 17.14 -1.55 -1.01
CA ALA A 161 15.74 -1.63 -1.43
C ALA A 161 15.63 -2.31 -2.81
N ALA A 162 14.52 -3.02 -3.01
CA ALA A 162 14.19 -3.54 -4.32
C ALA A 162 14.06 -2.40 -5.33
N ASP A 163 14.61 -2.60 -6.53
CA ASP A 163 14.48 -1.66 -7.63
C ASP A 163 13.03 -1.67 -8.15
N LEU A 164 12.29 -0.59 -7.86
CA LEU A 164 10.89 -0.46 -8.24
C LEU A 164 10.71 -0.51 -9.75
N ASP A 165 11.64 0.07 -10.51
CA ASP A 165 11.57 0.08 -11.97
C ASP A 165 11.79 -1.31 -12.55
N PHE A 166 12.45 -2.21 -11.82
CA PHE A 166 12.57 -3.62 -12.17
C PHE A 166 11.37 -4.45 -11.71
N THR A 167 10.90 -4.26 -10.47
CA THR A 167 9.80 -5.08 -9.89
C THR A 167 8.43 -4.83 -10.51
N LEU A 168 8.25 -3.67 -11.16
CA LEU A 168 6.98 -3.23 -11.73
C LEU A 168 6.90 -3.40 -13.26
N ILE A 169 7.93 -3.95 -13.91
CA ILE A 169 7.92 -4.19 -15.36
C ILE A 169 6.76 -5.14 -15.72
N GLY A 170 6.00 -4.79 -16.77
CA GLY A 170 4.91 -5.62 -17.27
C GLY A 170 3.60 -5.50 -16.49
N LYS A 171 3.54 -4.57 -15.52
CA LYS A 171 2.37 -4.31 -14.67
C LYS A 171 1.71 -2.96 -15.00
N GLU A 172 2.01 -2.39 -16.16
CA GLU A 172 1.60 -1.03 -16.56
C GLU A 172 0.08 -0.86 -16.59
N GLU A 173 -0.67 -1.90 -16.97
CA GLU A 173 -2.14 -1.89 -16.98
C GLU A 173 -2.73 -1.81 -15.56
N ASP A 174 -2.20 -2.62 -14.63
CA ASP A 174 -2.61 -2.62 -13.23
C ASP A 174 -2.28 -1.27 -12.57
N LEU A 175 -1.07 -0.75 -12.82
CA LEU A 175 -0.64 0.56 -12.33
C LEU A 175 -1.54 1.69 -12.82
N GLN A 176 -1.88 1.70 -14.12
CA GLN A 176 -2.78 2.71 -14.67
C GLN A 176 -4.17 2.61 -14.05
N THR A 177 -4.72 1.40 -13.95
CA THR A 177 -6.03 1.13 -13.35
C THR A 177 -6.08 1.63 -11.90
N ALA A 178 -5.05 1.34 -11.11
CA ALA A 178 -4.96 1.78 -9.73
C ALA A 178 -4.84 3.31 -9.61
N ILE A 179 -4.03 3.96 -10.44
CA ILE A 179 -3.89 5.43 -10.44
C ILE A 179 -5.22 6.09 -10.82
N THR A 180 -5.90 5.59 -11.85
CA THR A 180 -7.22 6.10 -12.24
C THR A 180 -8.23 5.90 -11.12
N ALA A 181 -8.23 4.76 -10.42
CA ALA A 181 -9.08 4.55 -9.25
C ALA A 181 -8.77 5.52 -8.09
N LEU A 182 -7.49 5.74 -7.78
CA LEU A 182 -7.06 6.69 -6.74
C LEU A 182 -7.47 8.12 -7.09
N SER A 183 -7.46 8.50 -8.39
CA SER A 183 -7.89 9.83 -8.83
C SER A 183 -9.34 10.15 -8.45
N LYS A 184 -10.21 9.12 -8.36
CA LYS A 184 -11.61 9.28 -7.95
C LYS A 184 -11.77 9.47 -6.43
N LEU A 185 -10.75 9.16 -5.63
CA LEU A 185 -10.80 9.23 -4.16
C LEU A 185 -10.41 10.61 -3.60
N THR A 186 -9.93 11.52 -4.44
CA THR A 186 -9.54 12.88 -4.04
C THR A 186 -10.16 13.92 -4.96
N LYS A 187 -10.37 15.13 -4.43
CA LYS A 187 -10.72 16.31 -5.23
C LYS A 187 -9.48 17.04 -5.74
N GLY A 188 -8.30 16.74 -5.19
CA GLY A 188 -7.02 17.28 -5.63
C GLY A 188 -6.39 16.41 -6.71
N SER A 189 -5.09 16.19 -6.62
CA SER A 189 -4.34 15.41 -7.60
C SER A 189 -3.72 14.16 -6.99
N VAL A 190 -3.53 13.15 -7.84
CA VAL A 190 -2.63 12.04 -7.57
C VAL A 190 -1.24 12.44 -8.05
N HIS A 191 -0.25 12.43 -7.16
CA HIS A 191 1.14 12.76 -7.44
C HIS A 191 1.96 11.49 -7.48
N VAL A 192 2.61 11.23 -8.60
CA VAL A 192 3.45 10.05 -8.80
C VAL A 192 4.88 10.53 -9.02
N SER A 193 5.80 10.02 -8.21
CA SER A 193 7.21 10.40 -8.26
C SER A 193 8.06 9.29 -8.88
N VAL A 194 8.88 9.62 -9.87
CA VAL A 194 9.78 8.68 -10.57
C VAL A 194 11.22 9.19 -10.56
N GLY A 195 12.21 8.31 -10.69
CA GLY A 195 13.61 8.72 -10.79
C GLY A 195 13.86 9.49 -12.09
N GLN A 196 14.56 10.63 -12.04
CA GLN A 196 14.73 11.52 -13.19
C GLN A 196 15.28 10.81 -14.44
N ASP A 197 16.31 10.00 -14.28
CA ASP A 197 17.00 9.28 -15.37
C ASP A 197 16.59 7.80 -15.44
N SER A 198 15.44 7.44 -14.85
CA SER A 198 14.99 6.07 -14.70
C SER A 198 13.90 5.69 -15.71
N ASN A 199 13.90 4.43 -16.14
CA ASN A 199 12.90 3.86 -17.07
C ASN A 199 11.70 3.30 -16.29
N SER A 200 11.12 4.14 -15.44
CA SER A 200 10.01 3.72 -14.58
C SER A 200 8.76 3.38 -15.37
N PRO A 201 8.12 2.21 -15.13
CA PRO A 201 6.79 1.90 -15.67
C PRO A 201 5.74 2.98 -15.37
N LEU A 202 5.93 3.74 -14.28
CA LEU A 202 5.05 4.81 -13.86
C LEU A 202 5.17 6.11 -14.67
N ARG A 203 6.16 6.26 -15.54
CA ARG A 203 6.50 7.55 -16.19
C ARG A 203 5.42 8.09 -17.13
N ALA A 204 4.60 7.22 -17.72
CA ALA A 204 3.60 7.57 -18.73
C ALA A 204 2.15 7.43 -18.25
N MET A 205 1.95 7.41 -16.93
CA MET A 205 0.62 7.23 -16.33
C MET A 205 -0.26 8.47 -16.53
N LYS A 206 -1.55 8.23 -16.76
CA LYS A 206 -2.60 9.25 -16.87
C LYS A 206 -3.29 9.48 -15.52
N ASP A 207 -4.18 10.47 -15.45
CA ASP A 207 -4.95 10.84 -14.25
C ASP A 207 -4.11 11.18 -13.01
N CYS A 208 -2.83 11.53 -13.24
CA CYS A 208 -1.89 11.92 -12.20
C CYS A 208 -0.92 13.00 -12.70
N VAL A 209 -0.20 13.60 -11.76
CA VAL A 209 0.92 14.51 -12.03
C VAL A 209 2.21 13.76 -11.76
N ILE A 210 3.03 13.61 -12.81
CA ILE A 210 4.35 12.98 -12.72
C ILE A 210 5.39 13.99 -12.25
N HIS A 211 6.23 13.57 -11.31
CA HIS A 211 7.34 14.36 -10.75
C HIS A 211 8.66 13.61 -10.94
N ASN A 212 9.66 14.25 -11.55
CA ASN A 212 11.00 13.67 -11.64
C ASN A 212 11.78 13.99 -10.37
N ILE A 213 12.37 12.96 -9.76
CA ILE A 213 13.13 13.05 -8.53
C ILE A 213 14.59 12.69 -8.79
N SER A 214 15.52 13.51 -8.29
CA SER A 214 16.95 13.20 -8.28
C SER A 214 17.63 13.65 -6.99
N GLY A 215 18.78 13.04 -6.69
CA GLY A 215 19.60 13.37 -5.52
C GLY A 215 19.83 12.20 -4.57
N PRO A 216 20.61 12.41 -3.49
CA PRO A 216 20.90 11.38 -2.51
C PRO A 216 19.70 11.09 -1.61
N HIS A 217 19.77 10.00 -0.85
CA HIS A 217 18.82 9.71 0.22
C HIS A 217 18.69 10.91 1.18
N PRO A 218 17.46 11.35 1.54
CA PRO A 218 16.17 10.68 1.40
C PRO A 218 15.28 11.15 0.21
N ALA A 219 15.81 11.33 -1.01
CA ALA A 219 15.01 11.79 -2.16
C ALA A 219 13.81 10.88 -2.50
N GLY A 220 13.93 9.56 -2.29
CA GLY A 220 12.83 8.60 -2.47
C GLY A 220 11.81 8.56 -1.32
N ASN A 221 11.97 9.39 -0.28
CA ASN A 221 11.02 9.41 0.84
C ASN A 221 9.78 10.24 0.48
N VAL A 222 8.61 9.62 0.49
CA VAL A 222 7.34 10.27 0.16
C VAL A 222 7.05 11.51 1.02
N GLY A 223 7.49 11.55 2.27
CA GLY A 223 7.33 12.73 3.14
C GLY A 223 8.12 13.95 2.66
N VAL A 224 9.33 13.72 2.11
CA VAL A 224 10.15 14.79 1.49
C VAL A 224 9.49 15.29 0.21
N GLN A 225 8.94 14.37 -0.59
CA GLN A 225 8.22 14.70 -1.81
C GLN A 225 6.96 15.52 -1.51
N ILE A 226 6.13 15.09 -0.54
CA ILE A 226 4.96 15.84 -0.06
C ILE A 226 5.36 17.26 0.33
N ALA A 227 6.42 17.42 1.14
CA ALA A 227 6.88 18.73 1.60
C ALA A 227 7.37 19.66 0.48
N GLN A 228 7.70 19.13 -0.71
CA GLN A 228 8.15 19.93 -1.86
C GLN A 228 7.03 20.16 -2.88
N ILE A 229 6.07 19.23 -2.99
CA ILE A 229 5.00 19.25 -3.99
C ILE A 229 3.76 19.94 -3.43
N ASP A 230 3.17 19.39 -2.36
CA ASP A 230 1.96 19.89 -1.73
C ASP A 230 2.04 19.73 -0.20
N PRO A 231 2.69 20.68 0.50
CA PRO A 231 2.88 20.62 1.94
C PRO A 231 1.55 20.56 2.71
N VAL A 232 1.55 19.80 3.80
CA VAL A 232 0.35 19.59 4.63
C VAL A 232 0.28 20.65 5.73
N ASN A 233 -0.82 21.40 5.77
CA ASN A 233 -1.11 22.38 6.84
C ASN A 233 -2.03 21.80 7.92
N LYS A 234 -2.25 22.58 8.99
CA LYS A 234 -3.16 22.21 10.08
C LYS A 234 -4.57 21.91 9.54
N GLY A 235 -5.07 20.72 9.84
CA GLY A 235 -6.40 20.26 9.40
C GLY A 235 -6.40 19.57 8.04
N GLU A 236 -5.34 19.69 7.26
CA GLU A 236 -5.17 18.97 6.00
C GLU A 236 -4.65 17.55 6.24
N VAL A 237 -5.02 16.63 5.36
CA VAL A 237 -4.49 15.27 5.31
C VAL A 237 -4.19 14.90 3.87
N VAL A 238 -3.10 14.19 3.64
CA VAL A 238 -2.78 13.56 2.35
C VAL A 238 -2.71 12.07 2.54
N TRP A 239 -2.97 11.31 1.48
CA TRP A 239 -2.80 9.87 1.50
C TRP A 239 -1.56 9.46 0.73
N THR A 240 -0.98 8.32 1.09
CA THR A 240 0.17 7.71 0.46
C THR A 240 -0.09 6.25 0.21
N VAL A 241 0.29 5.75 -0.96
CA VAL A 241 0.25 4.34 -1.35
C VAL A 241 1.62 3.95 -1.87
N SER A 242 2.13 2.77 -1.51
CA SER A 242 3.40 2.29 -2.05
C SER A 242 3.20 1.91 -3.52
N ALA A 243 4.22 2.11 -4.37
CA ALA A 243 4.09 1.76 -5.78
C ALA A 243 3.82 0.26 -6.02
N GLN A 244 4.32 -0.62 -5.14
CA GLN A 244 4.06 -2.05 -5.19
C GLN A 244 2.62 -2.42 -4.82
N ASP A 245 1.97 -1.62 -3.98
CA ASP A 245 0.59 -1.86 -3.52
C ASP A 245 -0.46 -1.39 -4.55
N LEU A 246 -0.01 -0.82 -5.68
CA LEU A 246 -0.88 -0.51 -6.82
C LEU A 246 -1.24 -1.74 -7.66
N VAL A 247 -0.56 -2.88 -7.45
CA VAL A 247 -0.68 -4.10 -8.26
C VAL A 247 -1.23 -5.25 -7.42
#